data_AF-A0A4Q0XVA8-F1
#
_entry.id   AF-A0A4Q0XVA8-F1
#
_cell.length_a   1.000
_cell.length_b   1.000
_cell.length_c   1.000
_cell.angle_alpha   90.00
_cell.angle_beta   90.00
_cell.angle_gamma   90.00
#
_symmetry.space_group_name_H-M   'P 1'
#
loop_
_entity.id
_entity.type
_entity.pdbx_description
1 polymer ?
#
loop_
_entity_poly.entity_id
_entity_poly.type
_entity_poly.pdbx_seq_one_letter_code
_entity_poly.pdbx_strand_id
1 'polypeptide(L)'
;MLFLCLPFYLQAYSVIDYSFITKYEYGQMLYENPRGIGCNKCHGEKGEGKLIATYKGDKGNEKQLYGPKISNVTWEQFKHSLSQKENKSLFMPTYFLTNEELVSIHYYITNLKK
;
A
#
# COMPACT_ATOMS: atom_id res chain seq x y z
N MET A 1 3.40 -56.90 16.67
CA MET A 1 3.35 -56.92 15.19
C MET A 1 1.88 -56.88 14.81
N LEU A 2 1.31 -55.84 14.22
CA LEU A 2 1.70 -55.19 12.96
C LEU A 2 1.58 -53.65 13.06
N PHE A 3 2.56 -53.00 12.46
CA PHE A 3 2.72 -51.55 12.27
C PHE A 3 1.84 -51.02 11.11
N LEU A 4 1.52 -49.72 11.20
CA LEU A 4 1.43 -48.73 10.10
C LEU A 4 0.45 -48.93 8.93
N CYS A 5 -0.52 -48.03 8.80
CA CYS A 5 -0.42 -46.87 7.89
C CYS A 5 -1.78 -46.13 7.83
N LEU A 6 -1.85 -44.92 8.38
CA LEU A 6 -2.90 -43.96 8.05
C LEU A 6 -2.79 -43.62 6.56
N PRO A 7 -3.86 -43.69 5.74
CA PRO A 7 -3.93 -42.82 4.58
C PRO A 7 -4.28 -41.42 5.11
N PHE A 8 -3.25 -40.63 5.41
CA PHE A 8 -3.39 -39.20 5.65
C PHE A 8 -3.77 -38.55 4.31
N TYR A 9 -5.07 -38.50 4.03
CA TYR A 9 -5.63 -37.80 2.88
C TYR A 9 -5.37 -36.30 3.04
N LEU A 10 -4.25 -35.82 2.49
CA LEU A 10 -3.99 -34.40 2.26
C LEU A 10 -4.90 -33.93 1.11
N GLN A 11 -6.14 -33.56 1.44
CA GLN A 11 -7.00 -32.85 0.50
C GLN A 11 -6.45 -31.42 0.35
N ALA A 12 -5.81 -31.12 -0.77
CA ALA A 12 -5.45 -29.75 -1.12
C ALA A 12 -6.74 -28.95 -1.36
N TYR A 13 -7.10 -28.09 -0.41
CA TYR A 13 -8.24 -27.18 -0.53
C TYR A 13 -7.83 -26.02 -1.44
N SER A 14 -8.33 -25.99 -2.68
CA SER A 14 -8.22 -24.80 -3.53
C SER A 14 -9.29 -23.80 -3.12
N VAL A 15 -8.88 -22.65 -2.57
CA VAL A 15 -9.78 -21.52 -2.31
C VAL A 15 -10.11 -20.89 -3.65
N ILE A 16 -11.36 -21.04 -4.12
CA ILE A 16 -11.85 -20.36 -5.32
C ILE A 16 -12.15 -18.91 -4.91
N ASP A 17 -11.43 -17.95 -5.49
CA ASP A 17 -11.70 -16.52 -5.31
C ASP A 17 -12.81 -16.11 -6.28
N TYR A 18 -13.98 -15.77 -5.73
CA TYR A 18 -15.15 -15.32 -6.50
C TYR A 18 -15.20 -13.80 -6.66
N SER A 19 -14.13 -13.08 -6.30
CA SER A 19 -14.06 -11.62 -6.42
C SER A 19 -14.03 -11.21 -7.90
N PHE A 20 -14.81 -10.19 -8.26
CA PHE A 20 -14.85 -9.64 -9.63
C PHE A 20 -13.51 -9.00 -10.05
N ILE A 21 -12.75 -8.47 -9.09
CA ILE A 21 -11.42 -7.91 -9.27
C ILE A 21 -10.42 -8.63 -8.37
N THR A 22 -9.18 -8.73 -8.83
CA THR A 22 -8.08 -9.26 -8.03
C THR A 22 -7.67 -8.29 -6.93
N LYS A 23 -7.01 -8.81 -5.90
CA LYS A 23 -6.37 -7.99 -4.85
C LYS A 23 -5.40 -6.94 -5.42
N TYR A 24 -4.71 -7.29 -6.51
CA TYR A 24 -3.79 -6.37 -7.18
C TYR A 24 -4.54 -5.21 -7.83
N GLU A 25 -5.58 -5.49 -8.61
CA GLU A 25 -6.40 -4.47 -9.28
C GLU A 25 -7.12 -3.59 -8.27
N TYR A 26 -7.66 -4.17 -7.19
CA TYR A 26 -8.28 -3.39 -6.13
C TYR A 26 -7.27 -2.46 -5.45
N GLY A 27 -6.08 -2.97 -5.15
CA GLY A 27 -4.98 -2.18 -4.62
C GLY A 27 -4.53 -1.05 -5.56
N GLN A 28 -4.50 -1.30 -6.86
CA GLN A 28 -4.18 -0.28 -7.87
C GLN A 28 -5.23 0.83 -7.88
N MET A 29 -6.52 0.48 -7.95
CA MET A 29 -7.61 1.45 -7.92
C MET A 29 -7.56 2.32 -6.66
N LEU A 30 -7.35 1.70 -5.51
CA LEU A 30 -7.20 2.40 -4.24
C LEU A 30 -5.92 3.25 -4.18
N TYR A 31 -4.82 2.84 -4.81
CA TYR A 31 -3.60 3.64 -4.86
C TYR A 31 -3.78 4.93 -5.67
N GLU A 32 -4.54 4.84 -6.76
CA GLU A 32 -4.86 5.98 -7.62
C GLU A 32 -5.92 6.90 -7.02
N ASN A 33 -6.84 6.36 -6.21
CA ASN A 33 -7.93 7.14 -5.63
C ASN A 33 -8.49 6.51 -4.32
N PRO A 34 -7.75 6.56 -3.20
CA PRO A 34 -8.19 5.97 -1.95
C PRO A 34 -9.40 6.71 -1.38
N ARG A 35 -9.39 8.06 -1.43
CA ARG A 35 -10.49 8.99 -1.09
C ARG A 35 -10.29 10.39 -1.71
N GLY A 36 -10.30 10.48 -3.04
CA GLY A 36 -10.24 11.74 -3.80
C GLY A 36 -8.82 12.25 -4.10
N ILE A 37 -7.82 11.89 -3.30
CA ILE A 37 -6.41 12.23 -3.55
C ILE A 37 -5.60 10.94 -3.62
N GLY A 38 -5.10 10.62 -4.82
CA GLY A 38 -4.28 9.44 -5.08
C GLY A 38 -2.92 9.49 -4.41
N CYS A 39 -2.47 8.34 -3.89
CA CYS A 39 -1.11 8.15 -3.38
C CYS A 39 -0.07 8.45 -4.47
N ASN A 40 -0.38 8.08 -5.73
CA ASN A 40 0.46 8.34 -6.90
C ASN A 40 0.79 9.82 -7.14
N LYS A 41 -0.08 10.74 -6.70
CA LYS A 41 0.16 12.18 -6.86
C LYS A 41 1.35 12.67 -6.04
N CYS A 42 1.62 12.01 -4.91
CA CYS A 42 2.69 12.35 -3.99
C CYS A 42 3.87 11.37 -4.04
N HIS A 43 3.60 10.08 -4.25
CA HIS A 43 4.60 9.02 -4.15
C HIS A 43 5.07 8.44 -5.49
N GLY A 44 4.59 9.00 -6.62
CA GLY A 44 4.94 8.50 -7.96
C GLY A 44 4.04 7.35 -8.41
N GLU A 45 4.06 7.01 -9.70
CA GLU A 45 3.14 6.02 -10.27
C GLU A 45 3.33 4.62 -9.68
N LYS A 46 4.57 4.31 -9.30
CA LYS A 46 5.02 3.02 -8.79
C LYS A 46 5.54 3.13 -7.36
N GLY A 47 5.19 4.19 -6.64
CA GLY A 47 5.69 4.40 -5.28
C GLY A 47 7.21 4.65 -5.23
N GLU A 48 7.81 5.18 -6.29
CA GLU A 48 9.24 5.49 -6.42
C GLU A 48 9.65 6.77 -5.66
N GLY A 49 8.68 7.55 -5.21
CA GLY A 49 8.86 8.89 -4.63
C GLY A 49 8.79 9.97 -5.71
N LYS A 50 8.36 11.18 -5.33
CA LYS A 50 8.13 12.25 -6.31
C LYS A 50 8.32 13.63 -5.68
N LEU A 51 8.88 14.57 -6.45
CA LEU A 51 8.83 16.00 -6.13
C LEU A 51 7.37 16.48 -6.25
N ILE A 52 6.80 16.93 -5.13
CA ILE A 52 5.42 17.42 -5.06
C ILE A 52 5.39 18.91 -5.42
N ALA A 53 6.28 19.69 -4.80
CA ALA A 53 6.32 21.12 -4.99
C ALA A 53 7.70 21.70 -4.67
N THR A 54 8.01 22.81 -5.34
CA THR A 54 9.11 23.70 -4.98
C THR A 54 8.52 25.02 -4.51
N TYR A 55 8.96 25.54 -3.38
CA TYR A 55 8.43 26.75 -2.76
C TYR A 55 9.54 27.57 -2.08
N LYS A 56 9.26 28.84 -1.77
CA LYS A 56 10.18 29.69 -1.01
C LYS A 56 9.85 29.59 0.48
N GLY A 57 10.85 29.31 1.30
CA GLY A 57 10.73 29.41 2.75
C GLY A 57 10.74 30.87 3.24
N ASP A 58 10.50 31.06 4.53
CA ASP A 58 10.37 32.38 5.17
C ASP A 58 11.60 33.28 4.97
N LYS A 59 12.78 32.70 4.77
CA LYS A 59 14.05 33.42 4.53
C LYS A 59 14.36 33.59 3.03
N GLY A 60 13.40 33.32 2.15
CA GLY A 60 13.55 33.41 0.70
C GLY A 60 14.32 32.26 0.05
N ASN A 61 14.86 31.33 0.83
CA ASN A 61 15.54 30.15 0.31
C ASN A 61 14.55 29.18 -0.34
N GLU A 62 14.95 28.59 -1.46
CA GLU A 62 14.16 27.54 -2.11
C GLU A 62 14.11 26.29 -1.23
N LYS A 63 12.93 25.68 -1.16
CA LYS A 63 12.64 24.42 -0.48
C LYS A 63 11.87 23.50 -1.41
N GLN A 64 12.07 22.20 -1.23
CA GLN A 64 11.41 21.18 -2.02
C GLN A 64 10.63 20.26 -1.08
N LEU A 65 9.39 19.94 -1.47
CA LEU A 65 8.54 18.97 -0.80
C LEU A 65 8.53 17.69 -1.63
N TYR A 66 8.93 16.59 -1.01
CA TYR A 66 8.95 15.27 -1.65
C TYR A 66 8.04 14.28 -0.93
N GLY A 67 7.32 13.47 -1.69
CA GLY A 67 6.78 12.23 -1.19
C GLY A 67 7.87 11.14 -1.27
N PRO A 68 8.16 10.43 -0.17
CA PRO A 68 9.20 9.41 -0.15
C PRO A 68 8.83 8.20 -1.01
N LYS A 69 9.84 7.41 -1.37
CA LYS A 69 9.66 6.07 -1.96
C LYS A 69 8.92 5.15 -0.99
N ILE A 70 7.91 4.45 -1.47
CA ILE A 70 7.09 3.50 -0.69
C ILE A 70 6.98 2.11 -1.32
N SER A 71 7.60 1.86 -2.48
CA SER A 71 7.58 0.55 -3.17
C SER A 71 8.26 -0.60 -2.41
N ASN A 72 8.95 -0.32 -1.30
CA ASN A 72 9.68 -1.31 -0.51
C ASN A 72 9.49 -1.13 1.01
N VAL A 73 8.41 -0.49 1.45
CA VAL A 73 8.11 -0.35 2.89
C VAL A 73 7.51 -1.65 3.44
N THR A 74 7.80 -1.95 4.70
CA THR A 74 7.15 -3.08 5.37
C THR A 74 5.67 -2.80 5.62
N TRP A 75 4.89 -3.85 5.85
CA TRP A 75 3.47 -3.72 6.18
C TRP A 75 3.25 -2.84 7.41
N GLU A 76 4.08 -3.00 8.44
CA GLU A 76 3.99 -2.27 9.70
C GLU A 76 4.25 -0.78 9.49
N GLN A 77 5.28 -0.43 8.69
CA GLN A 77 5.59 0.95 8.34
C GLN A 77 4.46 1.60 7.53
N PHE A 78 3.92 0.85 6.56
CA PHE A 78 2.80 1.29 5.73
C PHE A 78 1.55 1.55 6.57
N LYS A 79 1.12 0.54 7.35
CA LYS A 79 -0.05 0.63 8.22
C LYS A 79 0.11 1.75 9.24
N HIS A 80 1.28 1.85 9.88
CA HIS A 80 1.54 2.89 10.87
C HIS A 80 1.34 4.29 10.27
N SER A 81 1.88 4.54 9.07
CA SER A 81 1.81 5.84 8.38
C SER A 81 0.39 6.26 8.00
N LEU A 82 -0.50 5.30 7.71
CA LEU A 82 -1.90 5.55 7.34
C LEU A 82 -2.86 5.53 8.53
N SER A 83 -2.47 4.88 9.63
CA SER A 83 -3.30 4.73 10.83
C SER A 83 -3.02 5.81 11.89
N GLN A 84 -2.05 6.71 11.67
CA GLN A 84 -1.81 7.81 12.60
C GLN A 84 -2.97 8.82 12.55
N LYS A 85 -3.55 9.09 13.72
CA LYS A 85 -4.57 10.14 13.90
C LYS A 85 -4.02 11.54 13.57
N GLU A 86 -2.72 11.73 13.77
CA GLU A 86 -1.93 12.89 13.34
C GLU A 86 -0.80 12.40 12.44
N ASN A 87 -0.97 12.56 11.13
CA ASN A 87 0.05 12.18 10.18
C ASN A 87 1.30 13.05 10.41
N LYS A 88 2.49 12.46 10.48
CA LYS A 88 3.75 13.20 10.71
C LYS A 88 4.01 14.25 9.62
N SER A 89 3.41 14.07 8.45
CA SER A 89 3.42 15.03 7.37
C SER A 89 2.11 15.80 7.32
N LEU A 90 2.19 17.13 7.45
CA LEU A 90 1.06 18.03 7.23
C LEU A 90 0.51 17.97 5.78
N PHE A 91 1.25 17.35 4.86
CA PHE A 91 0.92 17.30 3.43
C PHE A 91 0.31 15.96 3.01
N MET A 92 0.43 14.91 3.83
CA MET A 92 -0.14 13.60 3.51
C MET A 92 -1.58 13.53 4.04
N PRO A 93 -2.59 13.32 3.18
CA PRO A 93 -3.97 13.22 3.62
C PRO A 93 -4.18 12.06 4.61
N THR A 94 -5.20 12.21 5.46
CA THR A 94 -5.72 11.10 6.27
C THR A 94 -6.79 10.36 5.47
N TYR A 95 -6.68 9.04 5.40
CA TYR A 95 -7.65 8.19 4.71
C TYR A 95 -8.39 7.30 5.70
N PHE A 96 -9.72 7.25 5.60
CA PHE A 96 -10.56 6.36 6.41
C PHE A 96 -10.72 5.00 5.72
N LEU A 97 -9.63 4.25 5.64
CA LEU A 97 -9.56 2.95 4.96
C LEU A 97 -9.74 1.77 5.94
N THR A 98 -10.32 0.67 5.46
CA THR A 98 -10.37 -0.59 6.18
C THR A 98 -9.01 -1.29 6.17
N ASN A 99 -8.81 -2.27 7.05
CA ASN A 99 -7.57 -3.06 7.04
C ASN A 99 -7.39 -3.81 5.70
N GLU A 100 -8.47 -4.27 5.06
CA GLU A 100 -8.43 -4.98 3.79
C GLU A 100 -8.01 -4.07 2.63
N GLU A 101 -8.51 -2.83 2.62
CA GLU A 101 -8.08 -1.79 1.68
C GLU A 101 -6.59 -1.49 1.85
N LEU A 102 -6.13 -1.30 3.09
CA LEU A 102 -4.71 -1.08 3.39
C LEU A 102 -3.84 -2.24 2.91
N VAL A 103 -4.26 -3.49 3.18
CA VAL A 103 -3.55 -4.69 2.75
C VAL A 103 -3.51 -4.79 1.21
N SER A 104 -4.56 -4.35 0.52
CA SER A 104 -4.62 -4.36 -0.95
C SER A 104 -3.71 -3.31 -1.57
N ILE A 105 -3.70 -2.08 -1.03
CA ILE A 105 -2.76 -1.03 -1.48
C ILE A 105 -1.32 -1.47 -1.24
N HIS A 106 -1.00 -1.98 -0.05
CA HIS A 106 0.35 -2.46 0.27
C HIS A 106 0.79 -3.57 -0.69
N TYR A 107 -0.09 -4.56 -0.91
CA TYR A 107 0.16 -5.63 -1.86
C TYR A 107 0.44 -5.09 -3.27
N TYR A 108 -0.37 -4.16 -3.76
CA TYR A 108 -0.15 -3.53 -5.07
C TYR A 108 1.23 -2.88 -5.16
N ILE A 109 1.58 -1.97 -4.24
CA ILE A 109 2.84 -1.20 -4.33
C ILE A 109 4.11 -2.04 -4.11
N THR A 110 4.02 -3.18 -3.41
CA THR A 110 5.15 -4.09 -3.21
C THR A 110 5.25 -5.18 -4.29
N ASN A 111 4.27 -5.30 -5.18
CA ASN A 111 4.20 -6.34 -6.21
C ASN A 111 4.12 -5.79 -7.65
N LEU A 112 4.49 -4.52 -7.87
CA LEU A 112 4.53 -3.85 -9.18
C LEU A 112 5.44 -4.48 -10.25
N LYS A 113 6.15 -5.55 -9.91
CA LYS A 113 7.05 -6.31 -10.80
C LYS A 113 6.69 -7.80 -10.81
N LYS A 114 5.46 -8.11 -11.18
CA LYS A 114 5.09 -9.45 -11.61
C LYS A 114 4.63 -9.40 -13.06
#